data_AF-A0A969FMT7-F1
#
_entry.id   AF-A0A969FMT7-F1
#
_cell.length_a   1.000
_cell.length_b   1.000
_cell.length_c   1.000
_cell.angle_alpha   90.00
_cell.angle_beta   90.00
_cell.angle_gamma   90.00
#
_symmetry.space_group_name_H-M   'P 1'
#
loop_
_entity.id
_entity.type
_entity.pdbx_description
1 polymer ?
#
loop_
_entity_poly.entity_id
_entity_poly.type
_entity_poly.pdbx_seq_one_letter_code
_entity_poly.pdbx_strand_id
1 'polypeptide(L)' 'MQPTQIQKHQTDNTAIVLPNTIDFPSDRVYVKHLSNALILIPVDNPWQLLFDSLDRFSDDCFENFETDRHNLVHDRRNQ' A
#
# COMPACT_ATOMS: atom_id res chain seq x y z
N MET A 1 12.22 11.30 2.48
CA MET A 1 11.05 11.57 3.33
C MET A 1 11.37 12.78 4.19
N GLN A 2 10.48 13.78 4.26
CA GLN A 2 10.69 14.94 5.13
C GLN A 2 9.95 14.71 6.46
N PRO A 3 10.56 15.02 7.61
CA PRO A 3 9.89 14.91 8.89
C PRO A 3 8.74 15.91 8.99
N THR A 4 7.61 15.50 9.57
CA THR A 4 6.50 16.41 9.90
C THR A 4 6.20 16.37 11.40
N GLN A 5 5.62 17.45 11.92
CA GLN A 5 5.31 17.60 13.33
C GLN A 5 3.92 17.04 13.66
N ILE A 6 3.83 16.26 14.73
CA ILE A 6 2.57 15.82 15.31
C ILE A 6 2.10 16.89 16.30
N GLN A 7 0.89 17.42 16.10
CA GLN A 7 0.27 18.37 17.02
C GLN A 7 -0.69 17.62 17.95
N LYS A 8 -0.36 17.58 19.24
CA LYS A 8 -1.25 17.07 20.27
C LYS A 8 -2.08 18.23 20.80
N HIS A 9 -3.40 18.15 20.68
CA HIS A 9 -4.28 19.10 21.33
C HIS A 9 -4.53 18.66 22.78
N GLN A 10 -4.97 19.60 23.63
CA GLN A 10 -5.29 19.32 25.04
C GLN A 10 -6.57 18.47 25.19
N THR A 11 -7.44 18.52 24.18
CA THR A 11 -8.51 17.53 23.96
C THR A 11 -7.91 16.26 23.38
N ASP A 12 -8.52 15.08 23.60
CA ASP A 12 -8.05 13.76 23.15
C ASP A 12 -7.79 13.57 21.64
N ASN A 13 -7.92 14.63 20.82
CA ASN A 13 -7.58 14.65 19.42
C ASN A 13 -6.10 15.01 19.18
N THR A 14 -5.44 14.18 18.38
CA THR A 14 -4.11 14.45 17.82
C THR A 14 -4.24 14.66 16.31
N ALA A 15 -3.51 15.64 15.77
CA ALA A 15 -3.49 15.96 14.34
C ALA A 15 -2.06 15.83 13.77
N ILE A 16 -1.96 15.40 12.52
CA ILE A 16 -0.72 15.40 11.73
C ILE A 16 -0.89 16.42 10.62
N VAL A 17 0.03 17.39 10.52
CA VAL A 17 0.04 18.34 9.40
C VAL A 17 0.85 17.73 8.27
N LEU A 18 0.20 17.51 7.12
CA LEU A 18 0.90 17.04 5.92
C LEU A 18 1.68 18.20 5.29
N PRO A 19 2.94 17.99 4.85
CA PRO A 19 3.67 18.98 4.08
C PRO A 19 2.96 19.32 2.77
N ASN A 20 3.02 20.58 2.35
CA ASN A 20 2.41 21.06 1.08
C ASN A 20 2.96 20.36 -0.18
N THR A 21 4.09 19.64 -0.06
CA THR A 21 4.67 18.85 -1.15
C THR A 21 3.93 17.55 -1.41
N ILE A 22 3.06 17.12 -0.47
CA ILE A 22 2.26 15.92 -0.62
C ILE A 22 0.92 16.34 -1.22
N ASP A 23 0.73 16.04 -2.50
CA ASP A 23 -0.59 16.14 -3.11
C ASP A 23 -1.41 14.92 -2.68
N PHE A 24 -2.36 15.15 -1.77
CA PHE A 24 -3.19 14.09 -1.21
C PHE A 24 -4.62 14.27 -1.71
N PRO A 25 -5.17 13.32 -2.48
CA PRO A 25 -6.35 13.55 -3.32
C PRO A 25 -7.69 13.55 -2.57
N SER A 26 -7.70 13.27 -1.26
CA SER A 26 -8.92 13.06 -0.48
C SER A 26 -8.85 13.75 0.89
N ASP A 27 -9.97 14.27 1.37
CA ASP A 27 -10.12 14.85 2.71
C ASP A 27 -10.36 13.78 3.79
N ARG A 28 -10.57 12.52 3.39
CA ARG A 28 -10.86 11.40 4.27
C ARG A 28 -9.91 10.24 4.00
N VAL A 29 -9.44 9.62 5.08
CA VAL A 29 -8.49 8.51 5.03
C VAL A 29 -8.89 7.37 5.95
N TYR A 30 -8.56 6.15 5.54
CA TYR A 30 -8.36 5.06 6.47
C TYR A 30 -7.00 5.22 7.14
N VAL A 31 -6.97 5.02 8.45
CA VAL A 31 -5.73 5.01 9.23
C VAL A 31 -5.44 3.56 9.63
N LYS A 32 -4.32 3.02 9.16
CA LYS A 32 -3.85 1.69 9.55
C LYS A 32 -2.56 1.82 10.34
N HIS A 33 -2.58 1.30 11.56
CA HIS A 33 -1.39 1.14 12.38
C HIS A 33 -0.69 -0.18 12.03
N LEU A 34 0.62 -0.11 11.82
CA LEU A 34 1.49 -1.25 11.55
C LEU A 34 2.81 -1.09 12.33
N SER A 35 2.91 -1.78 13.47
CA SER A 35 4.07 -1.68 14.38
C SER A 35 4.35 -0.24 14.84
N ASN A 36 5.37 0.42 14.30
CA ASN A 36 5.75 1.81 14.60
C ASN A 36 5.41 2.78 13.45
N ALA A 37 4.65 2.31 12.46
CA ALA A 37 4.23 3.08 11.30
C ALA A 37 2.72 3.32 11.30
N LEU A 38 2.33 4.48 10.79
CA LEU A 38 0.96 4.80 10.40
C LEU A 38 0.90 4.89 8.89
N ILE A 39 -0.06 4.20 8.31
CA ILE A 39 -0.37 4.25 6.88
C ILE A 39 -1.70 4.98 6.73
N LEU A 40 -1.67 6.04 5.92
CA LEU A 40 -2.86 6.81 5.54
C LEU A 40 -3.25 6.40 4.12
N ILE A 41 -4.49 5.94 3.96
CA ILE A 41 -5.00 5.44 2.67
C ILE A 41 -6.24 6.27 2.30
N PRO A 42 -6.27 6.93 1.12
CA PRO A 42 -7.45 7.68 0.67
C PRO A 42 -8.71 6.80 0.63
N VAL A 43 -9.85 7.33 1.08
CA VAL A 43 -11.12 6.57 1.05
C VAL A 43 -11.65 6.41 -0.38
N ASP A 44 -11.38 7.38 -1.26
CA ASP A 44 -11.97 7.41 -2.60
C ASP A 44 -11.40 6.32 -3.52
N ASN A 45 -10.09 6.03 -3.41
CA ASN A 45 -9.41 5.00 -4.19
C ASN A 45 -8.35 4.24 -3.36
N PRO A 46 -8.77 3.44 -2.37
CA PRO A 46 -7.85 2.87 -1.38
C PRO A 46 -6.89 1.81 -1.95
N TRP A 47 -7.25 1.23 -3.10
CA TRP A 47 -6.47 0.18 -3.77
C TRP A 47 -5.69 0.68 -4.99
N GLN A 48 -5.70 1.99 -5.27
CA GLN A 48 -5.00 2.52 -6.45
C GLN A 48 -3.52 2.16 -6.46
N LEU A 49 -2.84 2.25 -5.30
CA LEU A 49 -1.45 1.86 -5.17
C LEU A 49 -1.18 0.40 -5.56
N LEU A 50 -2.13 -0.50 -5.27
CA LEU A 50 -2.03 -1.90 -5.68
C LEU A 50 -2.12 -2.01 -7.21
N PHE A 51 -3.10 -1.36 -7.82
CA PHE A 51 -3.26 -1.37 -9.28
C PHE A 51 -2.07 -0.72 -10.00
N ASP A 52 -1.62 0.45 -9.54
CA ASP A 52 -0.44 1.14 -10.09
C ASP A 52 0.84 0.29 -9.97
N SER A 53 0.90 -0.62 -9.00
CA SER A 53 2.02 -1.54 -8.85
C SER A 53 2.01 -2.66 -9.90
N LEU A 54 0.82 -3.06 -10.38
CA LEU A 54 0.68 -4.09 -11.41
C LEU A 54 1.28 -3.61 -12.75
N ASP A 55 1.17 -2.32 -13.04
CA ASP A 55 1.74 -1.71 -14.25
C ASP A 55 3.28 -1.61 -14.22
N ARG A 56 3.93 -1.93 -13.10
CA ARG A 56 5.39 -1.89 -12.96
C ARG A 56 6.06 -3.24 -13.21
N PHE A 57 5.28 -4.30 -13.35
CA PHE A 57 5.83 -5.59 -13.76
C PHE A 57 6.24 -5.54 -15.23
N SER A 58 7.28 -6.30 -15.58
CA SER A 58 7.66 -6.50 -16.97
C SER A 58 6.62 -7.35 -17.69
N ASP A 59 6.53 -7.19 -19.01
CA ASP A 59 5.55 -7.92 -19.84
C ASP A 59 5.67 -9.45 -19.68
N ASP A 60 6.88 -9.95 -19.45
CA ASP A 60 7.20 -11.37 -19.28
C ASP A 60 6.85 -11.95 -17.89
N CYS A 61 6.52 -11.09 -16.92
CA CYS A 61 6.29 -11.50 -15.53
C CYS A 61 5.17 -12.55 -15.39
N PHE A 62 4.17 -12.51 -16.27
CA PHE A 62 2.99 -13.38 -16.20
C PHE A 62 2.90 -14.39 -17.33
N GLU A 63 3.85 -14.41 -18.28
CA GLU A 63 3.81 -15.27 -19.47
C GLU A 63 3.80 -16.76 -19.13
N ASN A 64 4.53 -17.17 -18.09
CA ASN A 64 4.66 -18.59 -17.71
C ASN A 64 3.74 -19.01 -16.56
N PHE A 65 2.79 -18.16 -16.15
CA PHE A 65 1.98 -18.39 -14.95
C PHE A 65 1.23 -19.73 -14.98
N GLU A 66 0.66 -20.14 -16.12
CA GLU A 66 -0.04 -21.42 -16.24
C GLU A 66 0.91 -22.62 -16.17
N THR A 67 2.06 -22.53 -16.82
CA THR A 67 3.09 -23.58 -16.85
C THR A 67 3.71 -23.78 -15.46
N ASP A 68 4.05 -22.70 -14.76
CA ASP A 68 4.61 -22.73 -13.41
C ASP A 68 3.62 -23.37 -12.41
N ARG A 69 2.33 -23.02 -12.54
CA ARG A 69 1.27 -23.62 -11.71
C ARG A 69 1.11 -25.11 -11.95
N HIS A 70 1.23 -25.56 -13.20
CA HIS A 70 1.15 -26.98 -13.52
C HIS A 70 2.32 -27.76 -12.92
N ASN A 71 3.54 -27.20 -13.00
CA ASN A 71 4.76 -27.83 -12.49
C ASN A 71 4.75 -27.96 -10.95
N LEU A 72 4.21 -26.97 -10.22
CA LEU A 72 4.04 -27.03 -8.76
C LEU A 72 3.12 -28.17 -8.28
N VAL A 73 2.19 -28.64 -9.12
CA VAL A 73 1.26 -29.74 -8.78
C VAL A 73 1.90 -31.12 -9.03
N HIS A 74 2.91 -31.20 -9.89
CA HIS A 74 3.63 -32.45 -10.15
C HIS A 74 4.79 -32.67 -9.18
N ASP A 75 5.49 -31.62 -8.77
CA ASP A 75 6.61 -31.73 -7.81
C ASP A 75 6.14 -32.24 -6.43
N ARG A 76 4.95 -31.82 -5.98
CA ARG A 76 4.33 -32.31 -4.73
C ARG A 76 3.82 -33.76 -4.76
N ARG A 77 3.85 -34.44 -5.91
CA ARG A 77 3.41 -35.84 -6.04
C ARG A 77 4.58 -36.83 -6.12
N ASN A 78 5.82 -36.33 -6.20
CA ASN A 78 7.04 -37.14 -6.34
C ASN A 78 7.98 -37.03 -5.11
N GLN A 79 7.49 -36.50 -3.98
CA GLN A 79 8.08 -36.61 -2.64
C GLN A 79 7.12 -37.38 -1.73
#